data_AF-A0A9W6YDD0-F1
#
_entry.id   AF-A0A9W6YDD0-F1
#
_cell.length_a   1.000
_cell.length_b   1.000
_cell.length_c   1.000
_cell.angle_alpha   90.00
_cell.angle_beta   90.00
_cell.angle_gamma   90.00
#
_symmetry.space_group_name_H-M   'P 1'
#
loop_
_entity.id
_entity.type
_entity.pdbx_description
1 polymer ?
#
loop_
_entity_poly.entity_id
_entity_poly.type
_entity_poly.pdbx_seq_one_letter_code
_entity_poly.pdbx_strand_id
1 'polypeptide(L)'
;MKLSTTTIGLTAAVVAFIGTVAQQPGTNVPEKHPSLPTQVCKDVLAQVDQVETDVVKCVTEESSVVIDADWRDMIAVGTTHNSCNADSKWNMTTCSTPKECAKNCGLEDDWRRRHTRVMLDASGKKYKQFQLLNQEFTFDVDMSLLPCGSNGALYFSKMDADGGTQRFPVNTAGGAYGTGYCDAQYQKSVKFINGEADLNSTEMDIWRRTAWRHTSRHTRVRLKVRRGV
;
A
#
# COMPACT_ATOMS: atom_id res chain seq x y z
N MET A 1 -5.83 30.84 64.67
CA MET A 1 -5.94 30.67 63.20
C MET A 1 -5.35 29.33 62.83
N LYS A 2 -6.17 28.33 62.46
CA LYS A 2 -5.71 27.03 61.96
C LYS A 2 -6.06 26.96 60.48
N LEU A 3 -5.06 26.97 59.59
CA LEU A 3 -5.27 26.74 58.16
C LEU A 3 -5.41 25.22 57.94
N SER A 4 -6.57 24.82 57.44
CA SER A 4 -6.83 23.46 56.95
C SER A 4 -6.44 23.41 55.47
N THR A 5 -5.42 22.62 55.15
CA THR A 5 -4.99 22.35 53.77
C THR A 5 -5.86 21.21 53.22
N THR A 6 -6.80 21.54 52.34
CA THR A 6 -7.60 20.56 51.61
C THR A 6 -6.88 20.23 50.30
N THR A 7 -6.28 19.05 50.22
CA THR A 7 -5.64 18.54 49.02
C THR A 7 -6.72 18.08 48.03
N ILE A 8 -6.90 18.81 46.93
CA ILE A 8 -7.79 18.40 45.84
C ILE A 8 -7.03 17.39 44.97
N GLY A 9 -7.38 16.11 45.11
CA GLY A 9 -6.87 15.05 44.24
C GLY A 9 -7.49 15.18 42.84
N LEU A 10 -6.68 15.56 41.85
CA LEU A 10 -7.02 15.45 40.44
C LEU A 10 -6.98 13.97 40.04
N THR A 11 -8.12 13.30 40.08
CA THR A 11 -8.30 12.03 39.38
C THR A 11 -8.33 12.33 37.88
N ALA A 12 -7.21 12.11 37.20
CA ALA A 12 -7.17 12.05 35.75
C ALA A 12 -8.02 10.84 35.31
N ALA A 13 -9.28 11.08 34.94
CA ALA A 13 -10.06 10.10 34.22
C ALA A 13 -9.37 9.86 32.88
N VAL A 14 -8.65 8.75 32.77
CA VAL A 14 -8.20 8.22 31.48
C VAL A 14 -9.47 7.83 30.73
N VAL A 15 -9.99 8.76 29.92
CA VAL A 15 -10.97 8.45 28.90
C VAL A 15 -10.22 7.59 27.88
N ALA A 16 -10.30 6.28 28.05
CA ALA A 16 -9.94 5.35 27.00
C ALA A 16 -10.86 5.66 25.83
N PHE A 17 -10.34 6.36 24.82
CA PHE A 17 -10.97 6.40 23.52
C PHE A 17 -11.10 4.95 23.08
N ILE A 18 -12.30 4.39 23.17
CA ILE A 18 -12.67 3.20 22.43
C ILE A 18 -12.79 3.68 20.98
N GLY A 19 -11.65 3.98 20.37
CA GLY A 19 -11.58 4.20 18.93
C GLY A 19 -12.12 2.93 18.30
N THR A 20 -13.18 3.06 17.51
CA THR A 20 -13.67 1.97 16.70
C THR A 20 -12.57 1.62 15.71
N VAL A 21 -11.78 0.59 16.03
CA VAL A 21 -10.79 0.04 15.11
C VAL A 21 -11.54 -0.51 13.90
N ALA A 22 -11.12 -0.10 12.71
CA ALA A 22 -11.75 -0.45 11.46
C ALA A 22 -10.63 -0.70 10.42
N GLN A 23 -10.53 -1.92 9.89
CA GLN A 23 -9.40 -2.42 9.09
C GLN A 23 -8.14 -2.58 9.95
N GLN A 24 -8.01 -3.78 10.55
CA GLN A 24 -6.93 -4.12 11.48
C GLN A 24 -6.00 -5.22 10.93
N PRO A 25 -4.79 -5.34 11.48
CA PRO A 25 -3.92 -6.49 11.26
C PRO A 25 -4.60 -7.83 11.59
N GLY A 26 -4.39 -8.83 10.75
CA GLY A 26 -4.67 -10.23 11.06
C GLY A 26 -3.80 -10.75 12.21
N THR A 27 -4.20 -11.88 12.79
CA THR A 27 -3.51 -12.48 13.95
C THR A 27 -2.94 -13.87 13.65
N ASN A 28 -3.27 -14.45 12.50
CA ASN A 28 -2.93 -15.84 12.20
C ASN A 28 -1.57 -15.96 11.52
N VAL A 29 -1.23 -15.03 10.62
CA VAL A 29 0.03 -15.04 9.87
C VAL A 29 0.81 -13.75 10.15
N PRO A 30 2.06 -13.82 10.66
CA PRO A 30 2.88 -12.64 10.85
C PRO A 30 3.23 -11.97 9.52
N GLU A 31 2.94 -10.68 9.38
CA GLU A 31 3.32 -9.90 8.20
C GLU A 31 4.85 -9.82 8.07
N LYS A 32 5.37 -10.24 6.90
CA LYS A 32 6.79 -10.13 6.59
C LYS A 32 7.00 -9.54 5.20
N HIS A 33 7.52 -8.32 5.14
CA HIS A 33 7.82 -7.65 3.88
C HIS A 33 9.10 -8.20 3.23
N PRO A 34 9.05 -8.75 2.00
CA PRO A 34 10.23 -9.14 1.24
C PRO A 34 11.11 -7.92 0.95
N SER A 35 12.42 -8.07 1.13
CA SER A 35 13.40 -7.04 0.78
C SER A 35 13.44 -6.85 -0.74
N LEU A 36 13.41 -5.60 -1.15
CA LEU A 36 13.61 -5.16 -2.53
C LEU A 36 14.43 -3.86 -2.46
N PRO A 37 15.77 -3.94 -2.36
CA PRO A 37 16.62 -2.76 -2.28
C PRO A 37 16.47 -1.88 -3.52
N THR A 38 16.46 -0.57 -3.32
CA THR A 38 16.41 0.42 -4.40
C THR A 38 17.69 1.24 -4.42
N GLN A 39 17.88 2.04 -5.47
CA GLN A 39 19.06 2.90 -5.60
C GLN A 39 18.63 4.34 -5.83
N VAL A 40 19.25 5.26 -5.09
CA VAL A 40 19.10 6.70 -5.32
C VAL A 40 20.43 7.23 -5.86
N CYS A 41 20.36 7.75 -7.08
CA CYS A 41 21.51 8.28 -7.78
C CYS A 41 21.50 9.82 -7.72
N LYS A 42 22.65 10.41 -7.40
CA LYS A 42 22.86 11.87 -7.40
C LYS A 42 23.92 12.25 -8.44
N ASP A 43 24.01 13.55 -8.71
CA ASP A 43 25.02 14.14 -9.60
C ASP A 43 24.98 13.58 -11.03
N VAL A 44 23.77 13.36 -11.56
CA VAL A 44 23.58 13.00 -12.97
C VAL A 44 23.83 14.24 -13.82
N LEU A 45 25.09 14.44 -14.26
CA LEU A 45 25.44 15.59 -15.09
C LEU A 45 24.78 15.47 -16.47
N ALA A 46 23.97 16.49 -16.78
CA ALA A 46 23.35 16.70 -18.08
C ALA A 46 24.33 17.47 -18.98
N GLN A 47 25.38 16.82 -19.47
CA GLN A 47 26.26 17.38 -20.49
C GLN A 47 26.44 16.31 -21.57
N VAL A 48 25.86 16.54 -22.75
CA VAL A 48 25.88 15.62 -23.90
C VAL A 48 27.17 15.75 -24.73
N ASP A 49 28.06 16.70 -24.42
CA ASP A 49 29.12 17.10 -25.36
C ASP A 49 30.55 17.05 -24.81
N GLN A 50 30.82 16.37 -23.70
CA GLN A 50 32.20 16.21 -23.21
C GLN A 50 32.48 14.75 -22.81
N VAL A 51 33.62 14.24 -23.28
CA VAL A 51 34.18 12.90 -23.01
C VAL A 51 34.75 12.86 -21.60
N GLU A 52 33.93 13.19 -20.61
CA GLU A 52 34.26 12.97 -19.21
C GLU A 52 33.04 12.32 -18.55
N THR A 53 33.16 11.01 -18.40
CA THR A 53 32.15 10.15 -17.79
C THR A 53 32.01 10.52 -16.32
N ASP A 54 31.17 11.49 -16.01
CA ASP A 54 30.74 11.70 -14.63
C ASP A 54 29.97 10.47 -14.17
N VAL A 55 30.64 9.70 -13.32
CA VAL A 55 30.16 8.44 -12.79
C VAL A 55 28.98 8.77 -11.89
N VAL A 56 27.77 8.52 -12.39
CA VAL A 56 26.54 8.58 -11.60
C VAL A 56 26.76 7.83 -10.29
N LYS A 57 26.75 8.54 -9.16
CA LYS A 57 26.93 7.93 -7.85
C LYS A 57 25.57 7.50 -7.33
N CYS A 58 25.35 6.19 -7.30
CA CYS A 58 24.15 5.59 -6.74
C CYS A 58 24.44 5.02 -5.36
N VAL A 59 23.56 5.33 -4.41
CA VAL A 59 23.56 4.75 -3.06
C VAL A 59 22.39 3.79 -2.97
N THR A 60 22.66 2.57 -2.52
CA THR A 60 21.61 1.58 -2.23
C THR A 60 20.85 2.00 -0.98
N GLU A 61 19.53 1.98 -1.07
CA GLU A 61 18.62 2.15 0.05
C GLU A 61 17.95 0.80 0.35
N GLU A 62 17.91 0.46 1.64
CA GLU A 62 17.14 -0.68 2.12
C GLU A 62 15.65 -0.36 1.98
N SER A 63 14.98 -1.10 1.11
CA SER A 63 13.54 -1.02 0.91
C SER A 63 12.95 -2.42 0.81
N SER A 64 11.64 -2.50 0.94
CA SER A 64 10.87 -3.74 0.89
C SER A 64 9.59 -3.54 0.09
N VAL A 65 8.84 -4.62 -0.09
CA VAL A 65 7.51 -4.56 -0.70
C VAL A 65 6.44 -5.06 0.26
N VAL A 66 5.25 -4.50 0.12
CA VAL A 66 4.06 -4.89 0.88
C VAL A 66 2.92 -5.20 -0.08
N ILE A 67 2.14 -6.25 0.20
CA ILE A 67 0.95 -6.60 -0.58
C ILE A 67 -0.16 -5.59 -0.29
N ASP A 68 -0.82 -5.14 -1.35
CA ASP A 68 -2.03 -4.34 -1.26
C ASP A 68 -3.14 -5.05 -0.46
N ALA A 69 -3.81 -4.31 0.42
CA ALA A 69 -4.85 -4.83 1.30
C ALA A 69 -5.98 -5.59 0.58
N ASP A 70 -6.29 -5.24 -0.67
CA ASP A 70 -7.37 -5.83 -1.45
C ASP A 70 -7.06 -7.29 -1.86
N TRP A 71 -5.78 -7.64 -2.02
CA TRP A 71 -5.35 -9.01 -2.36
C TRP A 71 -5.12 -9.88 -1.13
N ARG A 72 -5.26 -9.32 0.08
CA ARG A 72 -5.09 -10.06 1.33
C ARG A 72 -6.32 -10.89 1.64
N ASP A 73 -6.08 -11.96 2.38
CA ASP A 73 -7.16 -12.65 3.07
C ASP A 73 -7.68 -11.81 4.21
N MET A 74 -9.00 -11.88 4.38
CA MET A 74 -9.70 -11.23 5.47
C MET A 74 -10.36 -12.30 6.30
N ILE A 75 -9.77 -12.57 7.46
CA ILE A 75 -10.27 -13.59 8.38
C ILE A 75 -10.85 -12.90 9.61
N ALA A 76 -11.97 -13.42 10.12
CA ALA A 76 -12.56 -12.93 11.35
C ALA A 76 -11.56 -13.10 12.49
N VAL A 77 -11.31 -12.02 13.24
CA VAL A 77 -10.32 -12.00 14.32
C VAL A 77 -10.68 -13.04 15.38
N GLY A 78 -9.65 -13.76 15.85
CA GLY A 78 -9.82 -14.87 16.80
C GLY A 78 -10.29 -16.18 16.14
N THR A 79 -10.38 -16.24 14.82
CA THR A 79 -10.65 -17.47 14.05
C THR A 79 -9.53 -17.75 13.06
N THR A 80 -9.40 -19.00 12.61
CA THR A 80 -8.41 -19.40 11.61
C THR A 80 -8.98 -19.59 10.21
N HIS A 81 -10.30 -19.76 10.07
CA HIS A 81 -10.94 -20.13 8.80
C HIS A 81 -12.24 -19.38 8.48
N ASN A 82 -12.76 -18.53 9.38
CA ASN A 82 -13.96 -17.75 9.06
C ASN A 82 -13.57 -16.56 8.19
N SER A 83 -13.62 -16.77 6.88
CA SER A 83 -13.42 -15.68 5.93
C SER A 83 -14.54 -14.64 6.05
N CYS A 84 -14.14 -13.38 6.10
CA CYS A 84 -15.01 -12.22 6.04
C CYS A 84 -15.44 -11.89 4.62
N ASN A 85 -14.60 -12.22 3.63
CA ASN A 85 -14.89 -12.02 2.22
C ASN A 85 -14.23 -13.15 1.42
N ALA A 86 -15.07 -13.94 0.76
CA ALA A 86 -14.64 -15.02 -0.12
C ALA A 86 -15.28 -14.81 -1.49
N ASP A 87 -14.51 -14.99 -2.56
CA ASP A 87 -14.97 -14.82 -3.94
C ASP A 87 -15.70 -13.48 -4.17
N SER A 88 -15.14 -12.40 -3.62
CA SER A 88 -15.71 -11.04 -3.68
C SER A 88 -17.10 -10.90 -3.04
N LYS A 89 -17.49 -11.84 -2.15
CA LYS A 89 -18.75 -11.79 -1.40
C LYS A 89 -18.47 -11.67 0.09
N TRP A 90 -19.08 -10.67 0.71
CA TRP A 90 -18.99 -10.45 2.15
C TRP A 90 -19.83 -11.48 2.92
N ASN A 91 -19.26 -12.00 4.01
CA ASN A 91 -19.97 -12.85 4.96
C ASN A 91 -20.86 -11.96 5.84
N MET A 92 -22.14 -11.82 5.47
CA MET A 92 -23.07 -10.92 6.16
C MET A 92 -23.34 -11.27 7.62
N THR A 93 -23.03 -12.50 8.06
CA THR A 93 -23.10 -12.90 9.48
C THR A 93 -22.00 -12.23 10.29
N THR A 94 -20.81 -12.04 9.70
CA THR A 94 -19.67 -11.37 10.33
C THR A 94 -19.62 -9.87 10.00
N CYS A 95 -20.12 -9.51 8.82
CA CYS A 95 -20.04 -8.19 8.19
C CYS A 95 -21.44 -7.60 7.94
N SER A 96 -22.25 -7.46 8.99
CA SER A 96 -23.61 -6.93 8.86
C SER A 96 -23.65 -5.44 8.49
N THR A 97 -22.63 -4.69 8.92
CA THR A 97 -22.41 -3.28 8.57
C THR A 97 -20.94 -3.03 8.19
N PRO A 98 -20.64 -1.97 7.41
CA PRO A 98 -19.26 -1.62 7.03
C PRO A 98 -18.31 -1.49 8.23
N LYS A 99 -18.79 -0.86 9.31
CA LYS A 99 -18.02 -0.64 10.53
C LYS A 99 -17.79 -1.91 11.33
N GLU A 100 -18.82 -2.77 11.43
CA GLU A 100 -18.68 -4.05 12.10
C GLU A 100 -17.74 -4.99 11.34
N CYS A 101 -17.83 -5.00 10.01
CA CYS A 101 -16.94 -5.77 9.18
C CYS A 101 -15.47 -5.34 9.35
N ALA A 102 -15.22 -4.04 9.27
CA ALA A 102 -13.89 -3.48 9.48
C ALA A 102 -13.34 -3.77 10.90
N LYS A 103 -14.22 -3.88 11.90
CA LYS A 103 -13.85 -4.24 13.28
C LYS A 103 -13.64 -5.75 13.47
N ASN A 104 -14.36 -6.59 12.77
CA ASN A 104 -14.35 -8.04 13.00
C ASN A 104 -13.31 -8.75 12.13
N CYS A 105 -12.83 -8.11 11.06
CA CYS A 105 -11.99 -8.74 10.06
C CYS A 105 -10.55 -8.20 10.14
N GLY A 106 -9.58 -9.11 10.12
CA GLY A 106 -8.15 -8.80 10.08
C GLY A 106 -7.56 -9.10 8.70
N LEU A 107 -6.65 -8.24 8.25
CA LEU A 107 -5.87 -8.43 7.02
C LEU A 107 -4.70 -9.39 7.28
N GLU A 108 -4.74 -10.56 6.67
CA GLU A 108 -3.69 -11.58 6.81
C GLU A 108 -2.62 -11.46 5.71
N ASP A 109 -1.43 -12.00 5.98
CA ASP A 109 -0.37 -12.12 4.99
C ASP A 109 -0.62 -13.32 4.05
N ASP A 110 -0.43 -13.13 2.74
CA ASP A 110 -0.53 -14.20 1.73
C ASP A 110 0.37 -13.92 0.50
N TRP A 111 1.68 -14.05 0.67
CA TRP A 111 2.67 -13.99 -0.43
C TRP A 111 2.54 -15.12 -1.47
N ARG A 112 1.66 -16.10 -1.29
CA ARG A 112 1.53 -17.23 -2.23
C ARG A 112 0.63 -16.89 -3.42
N ARG A 113 -0.05 -15.73 -3.41
CA ARG A 113 -0.90 -15.28 -4.51
C ARG A 113 -0.11 -14.79 -5.71
N ARG A 114 -0.42 -15.36 -6.89
CA ARG A 114 0.30 -15.12 -8.16
C ARG A 114 -0.13 -13.86 -8.90
N HIS A 115 -1.26 -13.26 -8.53
CA HIS A 115 -1.77 -12.02 -9.10
C HIS A 115 -1.97 -11.06 -7.95
N THR A 116 -1.01 -10.19 -7.71
CA THR A 116 -1.06 -9.26 -6.59
C THR A 116 -0.50 -7.90 -6.99
N ARG A 117 -1.07 -6.86 -6.39
CA ARG A 117 -0.49 -5.53 -6.41
C ARG A 117 0.42 -5.40 -5.19
N VAL A 118 1.64 -4.94 -5.43
CA VAL A 118 2.61 -4.66 -4.38
C VAL A 118 3.02 -3.20 -4.41
N MET A 119 3.25 -2.62 -3.24
CA MET A 119 3.76 -1.27 -3.08
C MET A 119 5.17 -1.31 -2.54
N LEU A 120 5.99 -0.35 -2.99
CA LEU A 120 7.32 -0.16 -2.44
C LEU A 120 7.22 0.54 -1.08
N ASP A 121 7.84 -0.08 -0.07
CA ASP A 121 7.86 0.36 1.31
C ASP A 121 9.30 0.73 1.73
N ALA A 122 9.41 1.84 2.45
CA ALA A 122 10.69 2.38 2.86
C ALA A 122 11.12 1.92 4.26
N SER A 123 10.20 1.42 5.09
CA SER A 123 10.50 1.23 6.52
C SER A 123 9.66 0.15 7.23
N GLY A 124 8.98 -0.74 6.53
CA GLY A 124 8.03 -1.69 7.12
C GLY A 124 6.64 -1.11 7.39
N LYS A 125 6.44 0.19 7.21
CA LYS A 125 5.24 0.92 7.67
C LYS A 125 4.82 2.08 6.78
N LYS A 126 5.72 2.57 5.93
CA LYS A 126 5.50 3.77 5.13
C LYS A 126 5.94 3.54 3.71
N TYR A 127 5.06 3.80 2.76
CA TYR A 127 5.38 3.72 1.35
C TYR A 127 6.53 4.66 1.00
N LYS A 128 7.40 4.20 0.11
CA LYS A 128 8.44 5.03 -0.48
C LYS A 128 7.78 6.11 -1.35
N GLN A 129 7.94 7.36 -0.94
CA GLN A 129 7.45 8.51 -1.69
C GLN A 129 8.50 8.97 -2.70
N PHE A 130 8.06 9.24 -3.93
CA PHE A 130 8.91 9.68 -5.03
C PHE A 130 8.58 11.10 -5.43
N GLN A 131 9.59 11.98 -5.43
CA GLN A 131 9.47 13.32 -5.99
C GLN A 131 10.04 13.32 -7.41
N LEU A 132 9.19 13.03 -8.38
CA LEU A 132 9.64 12.77 -9.75
C LEU A 132 9.92 14.04 -10.56
N LEU A 133 9.45 15.21 -10.14
CA LEU A 133 9.65 16.45 -10.90
C LEU A 133 11.14 16.73 -11.10
N ASN A 134 11.54 16.84 -12.37
CA ASN A 134 12.92 17.02 -12.81
C ASN A 134 13.86 15.88 -12.41
N GLN A 135 13.33 14.68 -12.19
CA GLN A 135 14.08 13.47 -11.90
C GLN A 135 13.92 12.43 -13.03
N GLU A 136 14.77 11.41 -12.99
CA GLU A 136 14.66 10.21 -13.81
C GLU A 136 14.35 9.00 -12.92
N PHE A 137 13.43 8.15 -13.38
CA PHE A 137 13.19 6.83 -12.80
C PHE A 137 13.56 5.76 -13.81
N THR A 138 14.36 4.78 -13.39
CA THR A 138 14.87 3.71 -14.26
C THR A 138 14.70 2.36 -13.60
N PHE A 139 14.26 1.37 -14.36
CA PHE A 139 14.18 -0.01 -13.93
C PHE A 139 14.47 -0.97 -15.09
N ASP A 140 14.95 -2.15 -14.73
CA ASP A 140 15.16 -3.26 -15.66
C ASP A 140 14.01 -4.27 -15.46
N VAL A 141 13.43 -4.76 -16.56
CA VAL A 141 12.32 -5.72 -16.53
C VAL A 141 12.54 -6.86 -17.52
N ASP A 142 12.20 -8.06 -17.07
CA ASP A 142 12.08 -9.26 -17.90
C ASP A 142 10.60 -9.56 -18.15
N MET A 143 10.20 -9.52 -19.43
CA MET A 143 8.84 -9.80 -19.87
C MET A 143 8.74 -11.12 -20.67
N SER A 144 9.81 -11.93 -20.68
CA SER A 144 9.91 -13.14 -21.52
C SER A 144 8.86 -14.20 -21.21
N LEU A 145 8.37 -14.24 -19.97
CA LEU A 145 7.35 -15.19 -19.50
C LEU A 145 5.95 -14.58 -19.42
N LEU A 146 5.74 -13.34 -19.87
CA LEU A 146 4.43 -12.69 -19.81
C LEU A 146 3.61 -13.08 -21.05
N PRO A 147 2.58 -13.95 -20.93
CA PRO A 147 1.81 -14.38 -22.10
C PRO A 147 0.92 -13.25 -22.62
N CYS A 148 0.47 -13.39 -23.87
CA CYS A 148 -0.54 -12.50 -24.45
C CYS A 148 -1.78 -12.45 -23.56
N GLY A 149 -2.37 -11.26 -23.40
CA GLY A 149 -3.52 -11.06 -22.51
C GLY A 149 -3.15 -10.73 -21.05
N SER A 150 -1.87 -10.83 -20.68
CA SER A 150 -1.39 -10.40 -19.35
C SER A 150 -0.91 -8.95 -19.34
N ASN A 151 -0.87 -8.35 -18.14
CA ASN A 151 -0.42 -6.99 -17.93
C ASN A 151 0.56 -6.94 -16.74
N GLY A 152 1.85 -6.74 -17.03
CA GLY A 152 2.87 -6.40 -16.03
C GLY A 152 2.98 -4.88 -15.95
N ALA A 153 2.54 -4.28 -14.85
CA ALA A 153 2.46 -2.83 -14.70
C ALA A 153 3.35 -2.33 -13.56
N LEU A 154 4.10 -1.27 -13.85
CA LEU A 154 4.79 -0.45 -12.85
C LEU A 154 4.32 0.99 -13.07
N TYR A 155 3.80 1.62 -12.02
CA TYR A 155 3.25 2.98 -12.07
C TYR A 155 3.35 3.66 -10.71
N PHE A 156 3.14 4.96 -10.69
CA PHE A 156 3.07 5.77 -9.47
C PHE A 156 1.63 6.16 -9.19
N SER A 157 1.25 6.17 -7.92
CA SER A 157 -0.01 6.74 -7.46
C SER A 157 0.22 7.72 -6.31
N LYS A 158 -0.67 8.70 -6.19
CA LYS A 158 -0.65 9.72 -5.14
C LYS A 158 -1.35 9.19 -3.89
N MET A 159 -0.68 8.25 -3.22
CA MET A 159 -1.14 7.65 -1.97
C MET A 159 -0.51 8.34 -0.75
N ASP A 160 -1.22 8.34 0.37
CA ASP A 160 -0.66 8.78 1.65
C ASP A 160 0.45 7.81 2.08
N ALA A 161 1.59 8.33 2.53
CA ALA A 161 2.76 7.52 2.86
C ALA A 161 2.48 6.48 3.96
N ASP A 162 1.51 6.73 4.84
CA ASP A 162 1.14 5.86 5.95
C ASP A 162 -0.07 4.95 5.66
N GLY A 163 -0.51 4.88 4.39
CA GLY A 163 -1.72 4.15 4.01
C GLY A 163 -3.02 4.78 4.53
N GLY A 164 -2.99 6.04 4.97
CA GLY A 164 -4.17 6.80 5.40
C GLY A 164 -4.43 6.77 6.90
N THR A 165 -3.57 6.16 7.72
CA THR A 165 -3.78 6.07 9.19
C THR A 165 -3.86 7.43 9.89
N GLN A 166 -3.12 8.45 9.45
CA GLN A 166 -3.25 9.81 10.01
C GLN A 166 -4.58 10.48 9.66
N ARG A 167 -5.10 10.25 8.45
CA ARG A 167 -6.36 10.84 8.00
C ARG A 167 -7.58 10.08 8.51
N PHE A 168 -7.42 8.76 8.71
CA PHE A 168 -8.47 7.85 9.15
C PHE A 168 -7.96 7.06 10.35
N PRO A 169 -8.07 7.61 11.58
CA PRO A 169 -7.57 6.97 12.81
C PRO A 169 -8.17 5.59 13.10
N VAL A 170 -9.30 5.27 12.45
CA VAL A 170 -9.94 3.96 12.54
C VAL A 170 -9.14 2.88 11.79
N ASN A 171 -8.44 3.22 10.69
CA ASN A 171 -7.49 2.34 9.99
C ASN A 171 -6.26 2.12 10.86
N THR A 172 -6.13 0.93 11.44
CA THR A 172 -4.97 0.57 12.26
C THR A 172 -3.95 -0.30 11.53
N ALA A 173 -4.30 -0.81 10.35
CA ALA A 173 -3.42 -1.62 9.53
C ALA A 173 -2.39 -0.76 8.76
N GLY A 174 -2.85 0.29 8.08
CA GLY A 174 -1.98 1.29 7.47
C GLY A 174 -1.08 0.79 6.34
N GLY A 175 0.01 1.52 6.08
CA GLY A 175 0.98 1.17 5.03
C GLY A 175 1.68 -0.17 5.25
N ALA A 176 1.75 -0.64 6.50
CA ALA A 176 2.27 -1.96 6.85
C ALA A 176 1.43 -3.12 6.30
N TYR A 177 0.18 -2.87 5.92
CA TYR A 177 -0.73 -3.88 5.37
C TYR A 177 -1.28 -3.47 4.00
N GLY A 178 -0.62 -2.53 3.32
CA GLY A 178 -0.99 -2.17 1.94
C GLY A 178 -2.30 -1.39 1.79
N THR A 179 -2.74 -0.66 2.83
CA THR A 179 -3.98 0.12 2.79
C THR A 179 -3.84 1.47 2.06
N GLY A 180 -4.96 2.10 1.72
CA GLY A 180 -4.99 3.47 1.19
C GLY A 180 -4.72 3.59 -0.32
N TYR A 181 -4.85 2.50 -1.08
CA TYR A 181 -4.70 2.53 -2.52
C TYR A 181 -5.73 3.44 -3.19
N CYS A 182 -5.28 4.17 -4.20
CA CYS A 182 -6.12 4.94 -5.11
C CYS A 182 -5.44 4.97 -6.49
N ASP A 183 -6.21 5.10 -7.56
CA ASP A 183 -5.70 5.36 -8.91
C ASP A 183 -6.69 6.22 -9.72
N ALA A 184 -6.33 6.52 -10.96
CA ALA A 184 -7.18 7.30 -11.86
C ALA A 184 -8.40 6.52 -12.38
N GLN A 185 -8.53 5.21 -12.10
CA GLN A 185 -9.60 4.37 -12.60
C GLN A 185 -10.78 4.28 -11.64
N TYR A 186 -10.71 4.91 -10.46
CA TYR A 186 -11.75 4.86 -9.42
C TYR A 186 -12.25 3.41 -9.24
N GLN A 187 -11.32 2.52 -8.86
CA GLN A 187 -11.63 1.11 -8.62
C GLN A 187 -12.70 0.99 -7.53
N LYS A 188 -13.92 0.61 -7.92
CA LYS A 188 -15.05 0.34 -7.00
C LYS A 188 -14.99 -1.04 -6.34
N SER A 189 -13.93 -1.81 -6.61
CA SER A 189 -13.72 -3.16 -6.09
C SER A 189 -12.83 -3.19 -4.85
N VAL A 190 -12.36 -2.04 -4.35
CA VAL A 190 -11.46 -1.98 -3.19
C VAL A 190 -12.25 -2.32 -1.93
N LYS A 191 -11.88 -3.41 -1.25
CA LYS A 191 -12.57 -3.91 -0.05
C LYS A 191 -12.69 -2.89 1.09
N PHE A 192 -11.74 -1.96 1.21
CA PHE A 192 -11.74 -0.93 2.25
C PHE A 192 -11.35 0.44 1.71
N ILE A 193 -12.16 1.45 2.05
CA ILE A 193 -11.92 2.84 1.67
C ILE A 193 -12.09 3.70 2.92
N ASN A 194 -11.08 4.54 3.21
CA ASN A 194 -11.10 5.45 4.36
C ASN A 194 -11.31 4.76 5.72
N GLY A 195 -10.93 3.48 5.82
CA GLY A 195 -11.12 2.66 7.02
C GLY A 195 -12.51 2.04 7.17
N GLU A 196 -13.40 2.15 6.16
CA GLU A 196 -14.70 1.47 6.15
C GLU A 196 -14.71 0.37 5.07
N ALA A 197 -15.39 -0.76 5.34
CA ALA A 197 -15.54 -1.84 4.36
C ALA A 197 -16.52 -1.43 3.24
N ASP A 198 -16.13 -1.62 1.99
CA ASP A 198 -17.03 -1.40 0.85
C ASP A 198 -17.87 -2.67 0.59
N LEU A 199 -19.09 -2.69 1.17
CA LEU A 199 -20.02 -3.82 1.04
C LEU A 199 -20.74 -3.86 -0.32
N ASN A 200 -20.65 -2.82 -1.14
CA ASN A 200 -21.41 -2.67 -2.38
C ASN A 200 -20.55 -2.80 -3.65
N SER A 201 -19.44 -3.55 -3.59
CA SER A 201 -18.47 -3.68 -4.68
C SER A 201 -19.13 -4.17 -5.98
N THR A 202 -19.51 -3.25 -6.86
CA THR A 202 -19.93 -3.55 -8.23
C THR A 202 -18.82 -3.12 -9.17
N GLU A 203 -18.27 -4.10 -9.90
CA GLU A 203 -17.22 -3.94 -10.90
C GLU A 203 -17.78 -3.29 -12.18
N MET A 204 -17.14 -2.21 -12.66
CA MET A 204 -17.38 -1.68 -14.01
C MET A 204 -16.04 -1.22 -14.59
N ASP A 205 -15.42 -2.13 -15.33
CA ASP A 205 -14.17 -1.87 -16.06
C ASP A 205 -14.44 -1.01 -17.30
N ILE A 206 -13.93 0.23 -17.32
CA ILE A 206 -14.00 1.11 -18.49
C ILE A 206 -12.86 0.82 -19.48
N TRP A 207 -11.68 0.35 -19.03
CA TRP A 207 -10.56 0.04 -19.94
C TRP A 207 -9.45 -0.83 -19.31
N ARG A 208 -9.01 -1.87 -20.05
CA ARG A 208 -7.85 -2.73 -19.73
C ARG A 208 -6.95 -2.84 -20.97
N ARG A 209 -5.63 -2.58 -20.87
CA ARG A 209 -4.67 -2.82 -21.97
C ARG A 209 -3.95 -4.15 -21.77
N THR A 210 -3.84 -4.90 -22.85
CA THR A 210 -2.99 -6.10 -23.00
C THR A 210 -1.78 -5.74 -23.86
N ALA A 211 -0.62 -6.33 -23.58
CA ALA A 211 0.56 -6.10 -24.41
C ALA A 211 0.38 -6.68 -25.82
N TRP A 212 0.49 -5.83 -26.85
CA TRP A 212 0.78 -6.21 -28.23
C TRP A 212 2.02 -5.45 -28.68
N ARG A 213 3.19 -6.09 -28.56
CA ARG A 213 4.39 -5.82 -29.36
C ARG A 213 5.44 -6.88 -29.07
N HIS A 214 6.02 -7.44 -30.13
CA HIS A 214 7.28 -8.17 -30.04
C HIS A 214 8.35 -7.23 -29.50
N THR A 215 8.86 -7.47 -28.28
CA THR A 215 10.07 -6.79 -27.79
C THR A 215 10.91 -7.71 -26.91
N SER A 216 12.21 -7.70 -27.23
CA SER A 216 13.40 -8.00 -26.43
C SER A 216 13.19 -8.67 -25.06
N ARG A 217 13.92 -9.78 -24.83
CA ARG A 217 13.92 -10.58 -23.59
C ARG A 217 14.29 -9.76 -22.33
N HIS A 218 15.06 -8.70 -22.48
CA HIS A 218 15.38 -7.75 -21.40
C HIS A 218 15.29 -6.32 -21.91
N THR A 219 14.59 -5.47 -21.16
CA THR A 219 14.43 -4.06 -21.53
C THR A 219 14.71 -3.18 -20.32
N ARG A 220 15.63 -2.23 -20.49
CA ARG A 220 15.81 -1.12 -19.57
C ARG A 220 14.86 0.01 -19.95
N VAL A 221 14.03 0.43 -19.01
CA VAL A 221 13.09 1.53 -19.22
C VAL A 221 13.56 2.75 -18.43
N ARG A 222 13.63 3.92 -19.08
CA ARG A 222 13.97 5.21 -18.46
C ARG A 222 12.82 6.18 -18.62
N LEU A 223 12.31 6.73 -17.52
CA LEU A 223 11.25 7.72 -17.48
C LEU A 223 11.83 9.06 -16.98
N LYS A 224 11.80 10.09 -17.82
CA LYS A 224 12.17 11.47 -17.44
C LYS A 224 10.91 12.30 -17.24
N VAL A 225 10.72 12.84 -16.05
CA VAL A 225 9.57 13.71 -15.75
C VAL A 225 10.05 15.16 -15.72
N ARG A 226 9.54 15.97 -16.65
CA ARG A 226 9.86 17.41 -16.76
C ARG A 226 8.61 18.23 -16.46
N ARG A 227 8.79 19.45 -15.91
CA ARG A 227 7.68 20.42 -15.87
C ARG A 227 7.26 20.76 -17.31
N GLY A 228 5.95 20.75 -17.56
CA GLY A 228 5.40 21.39 -18.76
C GLY A 228 5.69 22.89 -18.70
N VAL A 229 6.16 23.44 -19.82
CA VAL A 229 6.32 24.88 -20.03
C VAL A 229 4.94 25.51 -20.15
#